data_AF-A0A3W1E7B9-F1
#
_entry.id   AF-A0A3W1E7B9-F1
#
_cell.length_a   1.000
_cell.length_b   1.000
_cell.length_c   1.000
_cell.angle_alpha   90.00
_cell.angle_beta   90.00
_cell.angle_gamma   90.00
#
_symmetry.space_group_name_H-M   'P 1'
#
loop_
_entity.id
_entity.type
_entity.pdbx_description
1 polymer ?
#
loop_
_entity_poly.entity_id
_entity_poly.type
_entity_poly.pdbx_seq_one_letter_code
_entity_poly.pdbx_strand_id
1 'polypeptide(L)'
;MWHGGIHITDATTPWCALSGKAPQEVMEYPVPGKGEQAIRCMADGEVVAYRINRDYLTLPWESGDLFYSSSFVLVRHHIQPGQTAASSLTFYTLYMHLAPWSAYPEESTAYKVADGQHLKAYVDDTLQWTATTLKPGTRVNWNKSDPAAQMTARGRRYAHVSLVEGITDKMNLNAGDLLWVVCDNGNLLPDHNGPERPAWWSNLLPPAKETMQFDTVVCPTPYPIRSGDAIGHLGYYQAPKDGGYNGRYQVHIECVTTDDLPRFLSNSEHVERDKPAFGKYPAGIPLYMKNSVNAIYQSQLTTHQDGIFPLNGSQHTEDNQVTYWQAGASRG
;
A
#
# COMPACT_ATOMS: atom_id res chain seq x y z
N MET A 1 -7.62 -5.25 27.49
CA MET A 1 -6.82 -4.73 26.37
C MET A 1 -6.16 -5.92 25.71
N TRP A 2 -6.41 -6.11 24.42
CA TRP A 2 -5.75 -7.15 23.62
C TRP A 2 -4.68 -6.50 22.75
N HIS A 3 -3.55 -7.18 22.58
CA HIS A 3 -2.50 -6.79 21.64
C HIS A 3 -1.93 -8.02 20.93
N GLY A 4 -1.52 -7.84 19.67
CA GLY A 4 -0.77 -8.82 18.90
C GLY A 4 0.28 -8.13 18.03
N GLY A 5 1.52 -8.62 18.08
CA GLY A 5 2.66 -8.02 17.40
C GLY A 5 3.19 -8.89 16.25
N ILE A 6 3.58 -8.25 15.14
CA ILE A 6 4.21 -8.88 13.98
C ILE A 6 5.51 -8.14 13.69
N HIS A 7 6.59 -8.90 13.48
CA HIS A 7 7.83 -8.36 12.90
C HIS A 7 7.90 -8.74 11.42
N ILE A 8 8.13 -7.74 10.56
CA ILE A 8 8.51 -7.95 9.17
C ILE A 8 9.94 -7.47 9.01
N THR A 9 10.80 -8.26 8.36
CA THR A 9 12.21 -7.95 8.18
C THR A 9 12.65 -8.11 6.73
N ASP A 10 13.84 -7.60 6.42
CA ASP A 10 14.55 -7.78 5.16
C ASP A 10 14.85 -9.25 4.81
N ALA A 11 14.83 -10.16 5.79
CA ALA A 11 15.02 -11.59 5.51
C ALA A 11 13.90 -12.18 4.63
N THR A 12 12.67 -11.67 4.73
CA THR A 12 11.51 -12.13 3.95
C THR A 12 10.99 -11.09 2.96
N THR A 13 11.30 -9.82 3.17
CA THR A 13 10.83 -8.69 2.34
C THR A 13 11.96 -7.68 2.04
N PRO A 14 13.08 -8.11 1.43
CA PRO A 14 14.25 -7.25 1.23
C PRO A 14 13.97 -6.02 0.36
N TRP A 15 12.99 -6.09 -0.55
CA TRP A 15 12.57 -4.96 -1.38
C TRP A 15 11.86 -3.84 -0.59
N CYS A 16 11.47 -4.09 0.66
CA CYS A 16 10.90 -3.07 1.56
C CYS A 16 11.95 -2.36 2.41
N ALA A 17 13.21 -2.82 2.40
CA ALA A 17 14.31 -2.17 3.10
C ALA A 17 14.68 -0.86 2.40
N LEU A 18 14.73 0.23 3.17
CA LEU A 18 15.18 1.52 2.69
C LEU A 18 16.39 1.99 3.50
N SER A 19 17.55 1.96 2.85
CA SER A 19 18.80 2.38 3.48
C SER A 19 18.89 3.89 3.59
N GLY A 20 19.33 4.35 4.76
CA GLY A 20 19.81 5.72 4.96
C GLY A 20 21.26 5.88 4.49
N LYS A 21 21.91 6.92 5.04
CA LYS A 21 23.31 7.27 4.74
C LYS A 21 24.22 7.11 5.97
N ALA A 22 23.73 6.49 7.04
CA ALA A 22 24.49 6.36 8.27
C ALA A 22 25.72 5.46 8.02
N PRO A 23 26.95 5.86 8.41
CA PRO A 23 28.16 5.08 8.13
C PRO A 23 28.08 3.64 8.64
N GLN A 24 27.52 3.43 9.83
CA GLN A 24 27.36 2.10 10.43
C GLN A 24 26.42 1.21 9.60
N GLU A 25 25.31 1.78 9.11
CA GLU A 25 24.36 1.08 8.23
C GLU A 25 25.03 0.69 6.92
N VAL A 26 25.81 1.58 6.31
CA VAL A 26 26.56 1.31 5.05
C VAL A 26 27.62 0.23 5.24
N MET A 27 28.29 0.19 6.39
CA MET A 27 29.27 -0.86 6.72
C MET A 27 28.61 -2.24 6.88
N GLU A 28 27.45 -2.31 7.52
CA GLU A 28 26.73 -3.56 7.76
C GLU A 28 25.93 -4.04 6.54
N TYR A 29 25.40 -3.09 5.75
CA TYR A 29 24.63 -3.30 4.55
C TYR A 29 25.27 -2.57 3.35
N PRO A 30 26.37 -3.11 2.79
CA PRO A 30 27.10 -2.46 1.71
C PRO A 30 26.32 -2.38 0.39
N VAL A 31 25.28 -3.20 0.23
CA VAL A 31 24.30 -3.07 -0.84
C VAL A 31 23.07 -2.39 -0.26
N PRO A 32 22.79 -1.13 -0.61
CA PRO A 32 21.70 -0.39 -0.01
C PRO A 32 20.34 -0.94 -0.46
N GLY A 33 19.42 -1.05 0.49
CA GLY A 33 17.99 -1.25 0.25
C GLY A 33 17.40 -0.03 -0.45
N LYS A 34 16.78 -0.24 -1.61
CA LYS A 34 16.25 0.84 -2.46
C LYS A 34 14.84 1.29 -2.06
N GLY A 35 14.17 0.56 -1.17
CA GLY A 35 12.75 0.74 -0.87
C GLY A 35 11.88 0.62 -2.13
N GLU A 36 12.03 -0.48 -2.87
CA GLU A 36 11.25 -0.72 -4.10
C GLU A 36 9.75 -0.86 -3.82
N GLN A 37 9.38 -1.27 -2.60
CA GLN A 37 7.98 -1.27 -2.14
C GLN A 37 7.86 -0.74 -0.71
N ALA A 38 6.88 0.10 -0.47
CA ALA A 38 6.52 0.50 0.88
C ALA A 38 5.72 -0.60 1.60
N ILE A 39 5.84 -0.64 2.93
CA ILE A 39 4.86 -1.26 3.82
C ILE A 39 3.52 -0.54 3.62
N ARG A 40 2.45 -1.31 3.51
CA ARG A 40 1.11 -0.84 3.16
C ARG A 40 0.21 -0.80 4.39
N CYS A 41 -0.70 0.18 4.43
CA CYS A 41 -1.72 0.25 5.47
C CYS A 41 -2.62 -0.98 5.37
N MET A 42 -2.88 -1.65 6.50
CA MET A 42 -3.61 -2.93 6.53
C MET A 42 -5.11 -2.78 6.27
N ALA A 43 -5.68 -1.65 6.67
CA ALA A 43 -7.10 -1.35 6.55
C ALA A 43 -7.32 0.16 6.43
N ASP A 44 -8.49 0.55 5.93
CA ASP A 44 -8.91 1.95 5.96
C ASP A 44 -8.93 2.48 7.40
N GLY A 45 -8.56 3.73 7.58
CA GLY A 45 -8.51 4.34 8.89
C GLY A 45 -8.03 5.78 8.84
N GLU A 46 -7.49 6.21 9.96
CA GLU A 46 -7.04 7.57 10.15
C GLU A 46 -5.78 7.62 11.03
N VAL A 47 -4.77 8.38 10.60
CA VAL A 47 -3.54 8.60 11.36
C VAL A 47 -3.86 9.51 12.55
N VAL A 48 -3.67 8.99 13.77
CA VAL A 48 -4.05 9.67 15.02
C VAL A 48 -2.86 10.03 15.90
N ALA A 49 -1.69 9.41 15.67
CA ALA A 49 -0.43 9.82 16.27
C ALA A 49 0.73 9.37 15.39
N TYR A 50 1.84 10.11 15.42
CA TYR A 50 3.05 9.72 14.72
C TYR A 50 4.30 10.34 15.34
N ARG A 51 5.46 9.77 14.98
CA ARG A 51 6.78 10.40 15.09
C ARG A 51 7.52 10.17 13.78
N ILE A 52 8.14 11.22 13.25
CA ILE A 52 9.08 11.11 12.13
C ILE A 52 10.44 11.48 12.67
N ASN A 53 11.40 10.54 12.68
CA ASN A 53 12.76 10.90 12.99
C ASN A 53 13.41 11.63 11.82
N ARG A 54 14.17 12.69 12.12
CA ARG A 54 14.98 13.36 11.08
C ARG A 54 16.03 12.41 10.53
N ASP A 55 16.70 11.69 11.42
CA ASP A 55 17.71 10.68 11.12
C ASP A 55 17.67 9.55 12.17
N TYR A 56 18.44 8.48 11.96
CA TYR A 56 18.56 7.41 12.95
C TYR A 56 19.06 7.94 14.31
N LEU A 57 18.46 7.41 15.38
CA LEU A 57 18.86 7.68 16.77
C LEU A 57 19.95 6.71 17.20
N THR A 58 20.71 7.09 18.22
CA THR A 58 21.72 6.22 18.85
C THR A 58 21.35 5.87 20.30
N LEU A 59 21.74 4.68 20.72
CA LEU A 59 21.63 4.17 22.09
C LEU A 59 23.00 3.66 22.54
N PRO A 60 23.61 4.21 23.60
CA PRO A 60 24.88 3.70 24.12
C PRO A 60 24.77 2.23 24.54
N TRP A 61 25.72 1.40 24.10
CA TRP A 61 25.80 -0.02 24.43
C TRP A 61 27.24 -0.46 24.63
N GLU A 62 27.45 -1.63 25.22
CA GLU A 62 28.78 -2.13 25.60
C GLU A 62 29.73 -2.33 24.39
N SER A 63 29.19 -2.59 23.21
CA SER A 63 29.94 -2.75 21.95
C SER A 63 30.07 -1.45 21.14
N GLY A 64 29.64 -0.32 21.69
CA GLY A 64 29.46 0.95 20.96
C GLY A 64 27.99 1.29 20.74
N ASP A 65 27.73 2.48 20.22
CA ASP A 65 26.37 2.98 20.01
C ASP A 65 25.57 2.09 19.04
N LEU A 66 24.34 1.76 19.42
CA LEU A 66 23.37 1.07 18.58
C LEU A 66 22.48 2.08 17.86
N PHE A 67 22.14 1.79 16.62
CA PHE A 67 21.35 2.64 15.74
C PHE A 67 19.93 2.10 15.58
N TYR A 68 18.96 3.00 15.68
CA TYR A 68 17.56 2.65 15.51
C TYR A 68 16.73 3.85 15.04
N SER A 69 15.62 3.57 14.36
CA SER A 69 14.56 4.56 14.16
C SER A 69 13.45 4.34 15.17
N SER A 70 13.02 5.43 15.81
CA SER A 70 11.78 5.49 16.60
C SER A 70 10.62 6.09 15.79
N SER A 71 10.79 6.24 14.47
CA SER A 71 9.70 6.69 13.60
C SER A 71 8.56 5.69 13.67
N PHE A 72 7.36 6.19 13.92
CA PHE A 72 6.16 5.39 13.98
C PHE A 72 4.96 6.15 13.44
N VAL A 73 3.95 5.40 13.03
CA VAL A 73 2.60 5.91 12.80
C VAL A 73 1.59 5.01 13.49
N LEU A 74 0.62 5.64 14.15
CA LEU A 74 -0.52 4.98 14.78
C LEU A 74 -1.76 5.30 13.95
N VAL A 75 -2.37 4.27 13.38
CA VAL A 75 -3.61 4.38 12.61
C VAL A 75 -4.75 3.85 13.47
N ARG A 76 -5.81 4.64 13.61
CA ARG A 76 -7.09 4.21 14.19
C ARG A 76 -7.98 3.69 13.08
N HIS A 77 -8.58 2.54 13.29
CA HIS A 77 -9.52 1.90 12.39
C HIS A 77 -10.86 1.76 13.09
N HIS A 78 -11.93 1.84 12.31
CA HIS A 78 -13.28 1.55 12.75
C HIS A 78 -13.94 0.63 11.73
N ILE A 79 -14.42 -0.52 12.19
CA ILE A 79 -15.20 -1.46 11.38
C ILE A 79 -16.54 -1.72 12.05
N GLN A 80 -17.60 -1.86 11.25
CA GLN A 80 -18.90 -2.32 11.73
C GLN A 80 -19.51 -3.23 10.65
N PRO A 81 -19.22 -4.54 10.69
CA PRO A 81 -19.72 -5.47 9.68
C PRO A 81 -21.25 -5.64 9.73
N GLY A 82 -21.89 -5.48 10.90
CA GLY A 82 -23.33 -5.61 11.08
C GLY A 82 -24.09 -4.29 11.06
N GLN A 83 -25.37 -4.35 11.44
CA GLN A 83 -26.26 -3.18 11.37
C GLN A 83 -26.17 -2.30 12.62
N THR A 84 -25.69 -2.86 13.73
CA THR A 84 -25.65 -2.16 15.02
C THR A 84 -24.23 -1.98 15.56
N ALA A 85 -24.07 -1.08 16.52
CA ALA A 85 -22.82 -0.91 17.25
C ALA A 85 -22.38 -2.18 18.03
N ALA A 86 -23.24 -3.19 18.19
CA ALA A 86 -22.84 -4.45 18.81
C ALA A 86 -21.82 -5.24 17.94
N SER A 87 -21.75 -4.95 16.64
CA SER A 87 -20.75 -5.46 15.71
C SER A 87 -19.68 -4.42 15.37
N SER A 88 -19.59 -3.29 16.06
CA SER A 88 -18.51 -2.34 15.83
C SER A 88 -17.24 -2.74 16.58
N LEU A 89 -16.08 -2.49 15.98
CA LEU A 89 -14.77 -2.58 16.63
C LEU A 89 -13.92 -1.38 16.23
N THR A 90 -13.44 -0.65 17.22
CA THR A 90 -12.33 0.28 17.08
C THR A 90 -11.04 -0.43 17.46
N PHE A 91 -10.07 -0.42 16.56
CA PHE A 91 -8.75 -0.96 16.82
C PHE A 91 -7.69 -0.05 16.22
N TYR A 92 -6.45 -0.22 16.67
CA TYR A 92 -5.33 0.60 16.25
C TYR A 92 -4.22 -0.28 15.72
N THR A 93 -3.49 0.24 14.74
CA THR A 93 -2.28 -0.39 14.23
C THR A 93 -1.11 0.56 14.43
N LEU A 94 -0.13 0.12 15.22
CA LEU A 94 1.12 0.84 15.46
C LEU A 94 2.18 0.25 14.55
N TYR A 95 2.69 1.04 13.61
CA TYR A 95 3.84 0.68 12.77
C TYR A 95 5.06 1.42 13.31
N MET A 96 6.05 0.71 13.84
CA MET A 96 7.27 1.30 14.42
C MET A 96 8.54 0.75 13.79
N HIS A 97 9.66 1.44 14.03
CA HIS A 97 10.95 1.21 13.34
C HIS A 97 10.92 1.53 11.85
N LEU A 98 10.00 2.41 11.42
CA LEU A 98 9.96 2.87 10.03
C LEU A 98 11.24 3.65 9.67
N ALA A 99 11.66 3.59 8.42
CA ALA A 99 12.81 4.37 7.93
C ALA A 99 12.63 5.87 8.25
N PRO A 100 13.68 6.57 8.73
CA PRO A 100 13.62 8.00 9.07
C PRO A 100 13.51 8.86 7.81
N TRP A 101 13.24 10.16 7.99
CA TRP A 101 13.17 11.13 6.88
C TRP A 101 14.44 11.15 6.03
N SER A 102 15.62 11.10 6.66
CA SER A 102 16.94 11.11 5.99
C SER A 102 17.15 9.98 4.98
N ALA A 103 16.41 8.88 5.11
CA ALA A 103 16.50 7.73 4.21
C ALA A 103 15.72 7.92 2.90
N TYR A 104 14.74 8.83 2.88
CA TYR A 104 14.00 9.16 1.68
C TYR A 104 14.78 10.19 0.84
N PRO A 105 14.79 10.05 -0.50
CA PRO A 105 15.39 11.05 -1.36
C PRO A 105 14.65 12.38 -1.22
N GLU A 106 15.36 13.48 -1.50
CA GLU A 106 14.73 14.78 -1.73
C GLU A 106 13.70 14.71 -2.88
N GLU A 107 12.81 15.70 -2.97
CA GLU A 107 11.76 15.73 -4.00
C GLU A 107 12.38 15.50 -5.38
N SER A 108 12.03 14.38 -6.01
CA SER A 108 12.47 14.12 -7.39
C SER A 108 11.66 15.00 -8.32
N THR A 109 12.37 15.70 -9.21
CA THR A 109 11.72 16.40 -10.31
C THR A 109 11.31 15.45 -11.43
N ALA A 110 11.63 14.15 -11.37
CA ALA A 110 11.30 13.22 -12.44
C ALA A 110 9.84 12.74 -12.34
N TYR A 111 9.10 12.88 -13.44
CA TYR A 111 7.72 12.45 -13.62
C TYR A 111 7.56 11.69 -14.93
N LYS A 112 6.51 10.88 -15.03
CA LYS A 112 6.08 10.21 -16.25
C LYS A 112 4.58 10.40 -16.45
N VAL A 113 4.16 10.41 -17.72
CA VAL A 113 2.75 10.35 -18.06
C VAL A 113 2.15 9.04 -17.55
N ALA A 114 1.02 9.11 -16.86
CA ALA A 114 0.37 7.94 -16.27
C ALA A 114 -0.05 6.90 -17.31
N ASP A 115 -0.14 5.64 -16.88
CA ASP A 115 -0.55 4.54 -17.77
C ASP A 115 -1.95 4.80 -18.34
N GLY A 116 -2.11 4.57 -19.65
CA GLY A 116 -3.34 4.85 -20.39
C GLY A 116 -3.60 6.33 -20.73
N GLN A 117 -2.84 7.28 -20.17
CA GLN A 117 -3.02 8.71 -20.45
C GLN A 117 -2.27 9.18 -21.70
N HIS A 118 -2.92 10.06 -22.48
CA HIS A 118 -2.32 10.73 -23.64
C HIS A 118 -2.50 12.23 -23.48
N LEU A 119 -1.42 12.95 -23.17
CA LEU A 119 -1.50 14.34 -22.74
C LEU A 119 -1.06 15.28 -23.86
N LYS A 120 -1.90 16.26 -24.20
CA LYS A 120 -1.48 17.35 -25.09
C LYS A 120 -0.41 18.19 -24.40
N ALA A 121 0.72 18.37 -25.07
CA ALA A 121 1.80 19.24 -24.66
C ALA A 121 1.78 20.52 -25.50
N TYR A 122 1.71 21.67 -24.85
CA TYR A 122 1.60 22.98 -25.48
C TYR A 122 2.95 23.71 -25.44
N VAL A 123 3.22 24.49 -26.48
CA VAL A 123 4.48 25.25 -26.62
C VAL A 123 4.61 26.39 -25.61
N ASP A 124 3.48 26.91 -25.12
CA ASP A 124 3.41 28.07 -24.23
C ASP A 124 2.17 28.03 -23.32
N ASP A 125 2.07 29.03 -22.45
CA ASP A 125 1.00 29.21 -21.46
C ASP A 125 -0.35 29.62 -22.05
N THR A 126 -0.41 29.99 -23.33
CA THR A 126 -1.68 30.33 -23.99
C THR A 126 -2.53 29.09 -24.24
N LEU A 127 -1.92 27.90 -24.21
CA LEU A 127 -2.54 26.60 -24.47
C LEU A 127 -3.30 26.57 -25.81
N GLN A 128 -2.80 27.30 -26.81
CA GLN A 128 -3.37 27.35 -28.16
C GLN A 128 -2.73 26.33 -29.09
N TRP A 129 -1.39 26.23 -29.05
CA TRP A 129 -0.61 25.43 -29.99
C TRP A 129 -0.05 24.19 -29.32
N THR A 130 -0.55 23.03 -29.73
CA THR A 130 -0.03 21.74 -29.28
C THR A 130 1.23 21.39 -30.07
N ALA A 131 2.35 21.20 -29.36
CA ALA A 131 3.61 20.73 -29.93
C ALA A 131 3.53 19.25 -30.30
N THR A 132 3.01 18.43 -29.38
CA THR A 132 2.83 16.98 -29.55
C THR A 132 1.82 16.43 -28.52
N THR A 133 1.56 15.12 -28.56
CA THR A 133 0.85 14.39 -27.52
C THR A 133 1.81 13.43 -26.83
N LEU A 134 2.05 13.64 -25.53
CA LEU A 134 2.87 12.74 -24.72
C LEU A 134 2.10 11.43 -24.48
N LYS A 135 2.76 10.31 -24.76
CA LYS A 135 2.21 8.96 -24.61
C LYS A 135 2.36 8.48 -23.17
N PRO A 136 1.63 7.44 -22.75
CA PRO A 136 1.87 6.79 -21.46
C PRO A 136 3.35 6.47 -21.26
N GLY A 137 3.87 6.74 -20.08
CA GLY A 137 5.28 6.50 -19.73
C GLY A 137 6.28 7.53 -20.25
N THR A 138 5.88 8.55 -21.03
CA THR A 138 6.80 9.62 -21.44
C THR A 138 7.35 10.35 -20.22
N ARG A 139 8.69 10.41 -20.10
CA ARG A 139 9.41 10.98 -18.96
C ARG A 139 9.64 12.48 -19.12
N VAL A 140 9.37 13.22 -18.05
CA VAL A 140 9.50 14.68 -17.98
C VAL A 140 10.10 15.09 -16.63
N ASN A 141 10.78 16.23 -16.59
CA ASN A 141 11.14 16.86 -15.32
C ASN A 141 10.16 17.99 -15.00
N TRP A 142 9.65 18.01 -13.78
CA TRP A 142 8.77 19.02 -13.23
C TRP A 142 9.26 19.46 -11.86
N ASN A 143 9.70 20.73 -11.75
CA ASN A 143 10.02 21.32 -10.46
C ASN A 143 8.75 21.87 -9.79
N LYS A 144 8.09 21.03 -8.99
CA LYS A 144 6.86 21.41 -8.28
C LYS A 144 7.08 22.48 -7.21
N SER A 145 8.32 22.71 -6.78
CA SER A 145 8.64 23.78 -5.82
C SER A 145 8.70 25.17 -6.47
N ASP A 146 8.84 25.24 -7.80
CA ASP A 146 8.84 26.50 -8.55
C ASP A 146 7.39 26.93 -8.87
N PRO A 147 6.91 28.07 -8.34
CA PRO A 147 5.59 28.59 -8.65
C PRO A 147 5.41 28.92 -10.14
N ALA A 148 6.48 29.30 -10.85
CA ALA A 148 6.44 29.59 -12.27
C ALA A 148 6.28 28.33 -13.13
N ALA A 149 6.58 27.15 -12.56
CA ALA A 149 6.41 25.87 -13.24
C ALA A 149 4.97 25.34 -13.18
N GLN A 150 3.99 26.16 -12.77
CA GLN A 150 2.59 25.76 -12.59
C GLN A 150 1.63 26.87 -12.96
N MET A 151 0.48 26.51 -13.51
CA MET A 151 -0.65 27.42 -13.71
C MET A 151 -1.99 26.70 -13.59
N THR A 152 -3.04 27.51 -13.45
CA THR A 152 -4.42 27.05 -13.59
C THR A 152 -5.04 27.76 -14.79
N ALA A 153 -5.56 26.99 -15.74
CA ALA A 153 -6.24 27.51 -16.91
C ALA A 153 -7.41 26.60 -17.27
N ARG A 154 -8.54 27.18 -17.72
CA ARG A 154 -9.73 26.43 -18.16
C ARG A 154 -10.22 25.38 -17.13
N GLY A 155 -10.11 25.69 -15.83
CA GLY A 155 -10.52 24.79 -14.73
C GLY A 155 -9.60 23.60 -14.47
N ARG A 156 -8.40 23.59 -15.06
CA ARG A 156 -7.42 22.49 -15.00
C ARG A 156 -6.08 23.02 -14.51
N ARG A 157 -5.25 22.15 -13.92
CA ARG A 157 -3.87 22.51 -13.54
C ARG A 157 -2.89 22.04 -14.61
N TYR A 158 -1.95 22.92 -14.97
CA TYR A 158 -0.88 22.63 -15.90
C TYR A 158 0.48 22.79 -15.23
N ALA A 159 1.42 21.95 -15.63
CA ALA A 159 2.82 21.99 -15.25
C ALA A 159 3.67 22.41 -16.44
N HIS A 160 4.67 23.25 -16.18
CA HIS A 160 5.76 23.52 -17.10
C HIS A 160 6.82 22.45 -16.87
N VAL A 161 7.01 21.59 -17.86
CA VAL A 161 7.90 20.43 -17.74
C VAL A 161 8.94 20.44 -18.84
N SER A 162 10.14 19.93 -18.55
CA SER A 162 11.15 19.67 -19.59
C SER A 162 11.11 18.20 -20.00
N LEU A 163 11.19 17.89 -21.29
CA LEU A 163 11.32 16.51 -21.76
C LEU A 163 12.62 15.87 -21.25
N VAL A 164 12.56 14.63 -20.76
CA VAL A 164 13.79 13.87 -20.41
C VAL A 164 14.44 13.29 -21.66
N GLU A 165 13.63 12.85 -22.61
CA GLU A 165 14.05 12.24 -23.88
C GLU A 165 13.41 13.00 -25.04
N GLY A 166 14.12 13.11 -26.17
CA GLY A 166 13.58 13.74 -27.37
C GLY A 166 12.41 12.95 -27.96
N ILE A 167 11.48 13.67 -28.59
CA ILE A 167 10.31 13.09 -29.26
C ILE A 167 10.38 13.42 -30.75
N THR A 168 10.66 12.40 -31.55
CA THR A 168 10.58 12.48 -33.01
C THR A 168 9.13 12.39 -33.45
N ASP A 169 8.53 13.54 -33.69
CA ASP A 169 7.16 13.73 -34.19
C ASP A 169 7.14 15.00 -35.05
N LYS A 170 5.97 15.57 -35.33
CA LYS A 170 5.76 16.73 -36.22
C LYS A 170 6.70 17.92 -35.99
N MET A 171 7.12 18.20 -34.75
CA MET A 171 8.02 19.31 -34.41
C MET A 171 9.45 18.89 -34.08
N ASN A 172 9.77 17.58 -34.00
CA ASN A 172 11.07 17.05 -33.55
C ASN A 172 11.60 17.74 -32.28
N LEU A 173 11.07 17.34 -31.12
CA LEU A 173 11.44 17.92 -29.83
C LEU A 173 12.68 17.22 -29.26
N ASN A 174 13.55 17.99 -28.60
CA ASN A 174 14.77 17.52 -27.99
C ASN A 174 14.59 17.30 -26.47
N ALA A 175 15.50 16.54 -25.88
CA ALA A 175 15.61 16.48 -24.42
C ALA A 175 15.91 17.89 -23.88
N GLY A 176 15.22 18.29 -22.83
CA GLY A 176 15.28 19.62 -22.23
C GLY A 176 14.24 20.62 -22.75
N ASP A 177 13.56 20.34 -23.88
CA ASP A 177 12.53 21.23 -24.39
C ASP A 177 11.38 21.38 -23.39
N LEU A 178 10.95 22.62 -23.19
CA LEU A 178 9.94 23.00 -22.21
C LEU A 178 8.54 23.02 -22.82
N LEU A 179 7.59 22.40 -22.14
CA LEU A 179 6.21 22.27 -22.59
C LEU A 179 5.24 22.43 -21.41
N TRP A 180 4.05 22.92 -21.71
CA TRP A 180 2.94 22.93 -20.77
C TRP A 180 2.07 21.69 -20.93
N VAL A 181 1.86 20.94 -19.85
CA VAL A 181 1.06 19.71 -19.85
C VAL A 181 0.11 19.70 -18.66
N VAL A 182 -1.06 19.10 -18.84
CA VAL A 182 -2.03 18.98 -17.75
C VAL A 182 -1.50 18.02 -16.68
N CYS A 183 -1.57 18.41 -15.41
CA CYS A 183 -0.92 17.70 -14.29
C CYS A 183 -1.87 17.34 -13.14
N ASP A 184 -3.14 17.75 -13.21
CA ASP A 184 -4.17 17.33 -12.25
C ASP A 184 -4.56 15.85 -12.39
N ASN A 185 -5.37 15.34 -11.45
CA ASN A 185 -6.01 14.02 -11.50
C ASN A 185 -5.07 12.84 -11.79
N GLY A 186 -3.81 12.91 -11.33
CA GLY A 186 -2.83 11.85 -11.53
C GLY A 186 -2.36 11.68 -12.98
N ASN A 187 -2.50 12.72 -13.83
CA ASN A 187 -2.05 12.68 -15.22
C ASN A 187 -0.52 12.54 -15.34
N LEU A 188 0.22 13.15 -14.42
CA LEU A 188 1.66 12.93 -14.23
C LEU A 188 1.87 12.19 -12.93
N LEU A 189 2.52 11.03 -13.02
CA LEU A 189 2.96 10.25 -11.89
C LEU A 189 4.44 10.51 -11.68
N PRO A 190 4.93 10.53 -10.44
CA PRO A 190 6.36 10.61 -10.24
C PRO A 190 7.09 9.43 -10.90
N ASP A 191 8.15 9.72 -11.65
CA ASP A 191 9.00 8.74 -12.31
C ASP A 191 10.13 8.38 -11.35
N HIS A 192 9.71 7.85 -10.21
CA HIS A 192 10.62 7.45 -9.16
C HIS A 192 11.16 6.05 -9.49
N ASN A 193 12.45 5.97 -9.81
CA ASN A 193 13.28 4.81 -9.47
C ASN A 193 13.66 4.81 -7.97
N GLY A 194 12.98 5.63 -7.16
CA GLY A 194 13.24 5.81 -5.73
C GLY A 194 12.02 5.41 -4.88
N PRO A 195 12.20 5.31 -3.56
CA PRO A 195 11.19 4.81 -2.65
C PRO A 195 9.95 5.71 -2.58
N GLU A 196 8.77 5.10 -2.58
CA GLU A 196 7.49 5.79 -2.39
C GLU A 196 7.44 6.43 -1.00
N ARG A 197 7.19 7.73 -0.90
CA ARG A 197 7.01 8.35 0.43
C ARG A 197 5.69 7.91 1.07
N PRO A 198 5.61 7.85 2.41
CA PRO A 198 4.37 7.57 3.10
C PRO A 198 3.24 8.50 2.63
N ALA A 199 2.09 7.92 2.28
CA ALA A 199 0.96 8.67 1.73
C ALA A 199 0.45 9.75 2.70
N TRP A 200 0.49 9.47 4.00
CA TRP A 200 0.06 10.38 5.05
C TRP A 200 0.93 11.63 5.19
N TRP A 201 2.17 11.63 4.65
CA TRP A 201 3.03 12.82 4.61
C TRP A 201 2.48 13.93 3.71
N SER A 202 1.55 13.63 2.79
CA SER A 202 0.88 14.66 1.99
C SER A 202 0.15 15.71 2.83
N ASN A 203 -0.21 15.39 4.08
CA ASN A 203 -0.82 16.32 5.03
C ASN A 203 0.21 17.21 5.74
N LEU A 204 1.51 16.96 5.56
CA LEU A 204 2.63 17.64 6.24
C LEU A 204 3.59 18.34 5.28
N LEU A 205 3.42 18.11 3.97
CA LEU A 205 4.24 18.64 2.90
C LEU A 205 3.45 19.70 2.12
N PRO A 206 4.11 20.70 1.51
CA PRO A 206 3.44 21.71 0.71
C PRO A 206 2.50 21.09 -0.34
N PRO A 207 1.26 21.59 -0.50
CA PRO A 207 0.73 22.85 0.03
C PRO A 207 0.01 22.74 1.39
N ALA A 208 0.23 21.69 2.17
CA ALA A 208 -0.42 21.54 3.46
C ALA A 208 -0.11 22.72 4.40
N LYS A 209 -1.10 23.08 5.24
CA LYS A 209 -0.92 24.14 6.25
C LYS A 209 -0.05 23.68 7.41
N GLU A 210 -0.12 22.40 7.74
CA GLU A 210 0.71 21.81 8.79
C GLU A 210 2.11 21.56 8.26
N THR A 211 3.10 21.88 9.09
CA THR A 211 4.51 21.65 8.77
C THR A 211 4.98 20.37 9.43
N MET A 212 5.74 19.57 8.68
CA MET A 212 6.39 18.39 9.22
C MET A 212 7.26 18.72 10.45
N GLN A 213 7.00 18.03 11.56
CA GLN A 213 7.78 18.10 12.79
C GLN A 213 8.60 16.84 12.94
N PHE A 214 9.88 17.00 13.27
CA PHE A 214 10.81 15.88 13.45
C PHE A 214 11.06 15.60 14.93
N ASP A 215 11.35 14.33 15.23
CA ASP A 215 11.86 13.86 16.53
C ASP A 215 10.93 14.11 17.73
N THR A 216 9.66 14.41 17.46
CA THR A 216 8.61 14.60 18.46
C THR A 216 7.39 13.72 18.15
N VAL A 217 6.60 13.41 19.17
CA VAL A 217 5.30 12.75 18.99
C VAL A 217 4.25 13.82 18.70
N VAL A 218 3.54 13.66 17.60
CA VAL A 218 2.44 14.54 17.20
C VAL A 218 1.14 13.75 17.21
N CYS A 219 0.10 14.33 17.81
CA CYS A 219 -1.28 13.85 17.72
C CYS A 219 -2.08 14.83 16.85
N PRO A 220 -2.14 14.62 15.52
CA PRO A 220 -2.76 15.58 14.61
C PRO A 220 -4.29 15.58 14.71
N THR A 221 -4.93 16.52 14.01
CA THR A 221 -6.31 16.27 13.57
C THR A 221 -6.27 15.07 12.61
N PRO A 222 -7.09 14.02 12.79
CA PRO A 222 -6.84 12.75 12.12
C PRO A 222 -6.78 12.85 10.60
N TYR A 223 -5.77 12.21 9.99
CA TYR A 223 -5.61 12.17 8.53
C TYR A 223 -6.21 10.90 7.96
N PRO A 224 -7.08 10.93 6.94
CA PRO A 224 -7.56 9.72 6.31
C PRO A 224 -6.41 8.96 5.64
N ILE A 225 -6.43 7.63 5.76
CA ILE A 225 -5.51 6.72 5.08
C ILE A 225 -6.28 5.46 4.65
N ARG A 226 -6.04 4.98 3.43
CA ARG A 226 -6.73 3.82 2.87
C ARG A 226 -5.90 2.56 3.01
N SER A 227 -6.57 1.42 3.03
CA SER A 227 -5.95 0.12 2.82
C SER A 227 -5.13 0.14 1.53
N GLY A 228 -3.88 -0.33 1.60
CA GLY A 228 -2.96 -0.28 0.46
C GLY A 228 -2.20 1.03 0.28
N ASP A 229 -2.48 2.09 1.05
CA ASP A 229 -1.65 3.30 1.01
C ASP A 229 -0.27 3.03 1.65
N ALA A 230 0.78 3.69 1.15
CA ALA A 230 2.12 3.57 1.73
C ALA A 230 2.17 4.15 3.17
N ILE A 231 2.61 3.32 4.11
CA ILE A 231 2.85 3.67 5.52
C ILE A 231 4.29 4.14 5.74
N GLY A 232 5.24 3.50 5.06
CA GLY A 232 6.68 3.74 5.15
C GLY A 232 7.48 2.51 4.74
N HIS A 233 8.77 2.53 5.00
CA HIS A 233 9.70 1.44 4.66
C HIS A 233 10.30 0.83 5.93
N LEU A 234 10.87 -0.37 5.81
CA LEU A 234 11.62 -0.98 6.90
C LEU A 234 12.82 -0.08 7.22
N GLY A 235 12.94 0.34 8.48
CA GLY A 235 14.10 1.09 8.95
C GLY A 235 15.17 0.17 9.49
N TYR A 236 16.41 0.62 9.40
CA TYR A 236 17.55 -0.03 10.03
C TYR A 236 17.40 0.00 11.56
N TYR A 237 17.62 -1.17 12.17
CA TYR A 237 17.44 -1.38 13.60
C TYR A 237 18.47 -2.36 14.13
N GLN A 238 19.18 -1.97 15.18
CA GLN A 238 20.09 -2.85 15.90
C GLN A 238 19.47 -3.27 17.23
N ALA A 239 19.03 -4.53 17.29
CA ALA A 239 18.51 -5.13 18.51
C ALA A 239 19.69 -5.48 19.45
N PRO A 240 19.71 -4.99 20.70
CA PRO A 240 20.75 -5.35 21.66
C PRO A 240 20.79 -6.87 21.92
N LYS A 241 22.00 -7.42 22.12
CA LYS A 241 22.23 -8.77 22.64
C LYS A 241 23.48 -8.80 23.52
N ASP A 242 23.68 -9.87 24.27
CA ASP A 242 24.90 -10.08 25.05
C ASP A 242 26.14 -10.03 24.15
N GLY A 243 27.07 -9.13 24.47
CA GLY A 243 28.33 -8.93 23.74
C GLY A 243 28.18 -8.22 22.39
N GLY A 244 27.01 -7.65 22.04
CA GLY A 244 26.84 -6.92 20.78
C GLY A 244 25.40 -6.62 20.39
N TYR A 245 25.08 -6.81 19.11
CA TYR A 245 23.73 -6.56 18.58
C TYR A 245 23.39 -7.47 17.39
N ASN A 246 22.11 -7.46 17.00
CA ASN A 246 21.63 -8.03 15.74
C ASN A 246 21.03 -6.89 14.89
N GLY A 247 21.72 -6.48 13.83
CA GLY A 247 21.20 -5.50 12.88
C GLY A 247 20.29 -6.14 11.86
N ARG A 248 19.25 -5.41 11.46
CA ARG A 248 18.27 -5.77 10.43
C ARG A 248 17.49 -4.56 10.00
N TYR A 249 16.91 -4.62 8.80
CA TYR A 249 15.79 -3.75 8.48
C TYR A 249 14.52 -4.39 9.01
N GLN A 250 13.74 -3.64 9.79
CA GLN A 250 12.47 -4.16 10.29
C GLN A 250 11.39 -3.10 10.37
N VAL A 251 10.14 -3.56 10.41
CA VAL A 251 9.02 -2.86 11.01
C VAL A 251 8.42 -3.79 12.07
N HIS A 252 8.07 -3.21 13.20
CA HIS A 252 7.22 -3.89 14.18
C HIS A 252 5.81 -3.31 14.06
N ILE A 253 4.83 -4.20 13.93
CA ILE A 253 3.42 -3.84 13.76
C ILE A 253 2.66 -4.42 14.95
N GLU A 254 2.02 -3.56 15.75
CA GLU A 254 1.10 -4.01 16.79
C GLU A 254 -0.34 -3.67 16.42
N CYS A 255 -1.24 -4.63 16.54
CA CYS A 255 -2.67 -4.40 16.52
C CYS A 255 -3.17 -4.39 17.97
N VAL A 256 -3.87 -3.32 18.36
CA VAL A 256 -4.40 -3.17 19.72
C VAL A 256 -5.84 -2.68 19.72
N THR A 257 -6.63 -3.12 20.70
CA THR A 257 -7.97 -2.60 20.92
C THR A 257 -8.29 -2.48 22.41
N THR A 258 -9.01 -1.42 22.74
CA THR A 258 -9.61 -1.20 24.05
C THR A 258 -11.05 -1.72 24.13
N ASP A 259 -11.64 -2.06 22.98
CA ASP A 259 -13.01 -2.57 22.90
C ASP A 259 -13.08 -4.04 23.35
N ASP A 260 -14.29 -4.55 23.52
CA ASP A 260 -14.58 -5.93 23.91
C ASP A 260 -14.37 -6.88 22.73
N LEU A 261 -13.11 -7.22 22.46
CA LEU A 261 -12.73 -8.10 21.36
C LEU A 261 -13.43 -9.49 21.43
N PRO A 262 -13.51 -10.19 22.58
CA PRO A 262 -14.25 -11.45 22.66
C PRO A 262 -15.72 -11.33 22.24
N ARG A 263 -16.41 -10.26 22.64
CA ARG A 263 -17.79 -9.99 22.23
C ARG A 263 -17.90 -9.70 20.73
N PHE A 264 -16.99 -8.90 20.17
CA PHE A 264 -16.95 -8.65 18.73
C PHE A 264 -16.76 -9.96 17.95
N LEU A 265 -15.78 -10.79 18.36
CA LEU A 265 -15.48 -12.08 17.73
C LEU A 265 -16.58 -13.13 17.89
N SER A 266 -17.47 -12.98 18.87
CA SER A 266 -18.63 -13.88 19.02
C SER A 266 -19.64 -13.74 17.87
N ASN A 267 -19.50 -12.71 17.02
CA ASN A 267 -20.35 -12.43 15.87
C ASN A 267 -21.85 -12.49 16.24
N SER A 268 -22.25 -11.69 17.24
CA SER A 268 -23.61 -11.71 17.81
C SER A 268 -24.72 -11.37 16.81
N GLU A 269 -24.41 -10.60 15.77
CA GLU A 269 -25.34 -10.26 14.67
C GLU A 269 -25.31 -11.28 13.53
N HIS A 270 -24.54 -12.38 13.64
CA HIS A 270 -24.39 -13.41 12.61
C HIS A 270 -24.01 -12.82 11.24
N VAL A 271 -23.20 -11.76 11.25
CA VAL A 271 -22.72 -11.08 10.04
C VAL A 271 -22.03 -12.10 9.17
N GLU A 272 -22.48 -12.20 7.92
CA GLU A 272 -21.94 -13.10 6.92
C GLU A 272 -21.80 -14.56 7.38
N ARG A 273 -22.52 -14.99 8.44
CA ARG A 273 -22.46 -16.38 8.95
C ARG A 273 -22.74 -17.39 7.85
N ASP A 274 -23.61 -17.03 6.92
CA ASP A 274 -24.03 -17.84 5.78
C ASP A 274 -23.43 -17.32 4.45
N LYS A 275 -22.38 -16.48 4.46
CA LYS A 275 -21.79 -15.89 3.26
C LYS A 275 -20.24 -15.78 3.29
N PRO A 276 -19.54 -16.27 2.25
CA PRO A 276 -20.03 -17.25 1.29
C PRO A 276 -20.31 -18.56 2.05
N ALA A 277 -21.53 -19.10 1.92
CA ALA A 277 -21.78 -20.45 2.39
C ALA A 277 -20.87 -21.41 1.62
N PHE A 278 -20.11 -22.23 2.32
CA PHE A 278 -19.32 -23.30 1.73
C PHE A 278 -19.98 -24.63 2.05
N GLY A 279 -20.08 -25.52 1.07
CA GLY A 279 -20.40 -26.92 1.32
C GLY A 279 -19.12 -27.64 1.71
N LYS A 280 -19.12 -28.32 2.86
CA LYS A 280 -18.05 -29.24 3.25
C LYS A 280 -18.48 -30.67 2.91
N TYR A 281 -17.61 -31.42 2.25
CA TYR A 281 -17.83 -32.84 1.99
C TYR A 281 -16.61 -33.66 2.44
N PRO A 282 -16.82 -34.82 3.09
CA PRO A 282 -15.76 -35.79 3.34
C PRO A 282 -15.35 -36.56 2.08
N ALA A 283 -14.21 -37.25 2.17
CA ALA A 283 -13.85 -38.30 1.22
C ALA A 283 -14.92 -39.42 1.18
N GLY A 284 -15.12 -40.02 0.00
CA GLY A 284 -15.99 -41.17 -0.22
C GLY A 284 -17.48 -40.84 -0.45
N ILE A 285 -17.86 -39.56 -0.60
CA ILE A 285 -19.25 -39.21 -0.93
C ILE A 285 -19.53 -39.48 -2.41
N PRO A 286 -20.63 -40.17 -2.75
CA PRO A 286 -21.05 -40.39 -4.13
C PRO A 286 -21.36 -39.09 -4.87
N LEU A 287 -20.83 -38.95 -6.08
CA LEU A 287 -21.21 -37.89 -7.01
C LEU A 287 -22.48 -38.28 -7.77
N TYR A 288 -23.32 -37.30 -8.09
CA TYR A 288 -24.52 -37.48 -8.89
C TYR A 288 -24.32 -36.89 -10.28
N MET A 289 -24.85 -37.55 -11.31
CA MET A 289 -24.78 -37.10 -12.71
C MET A 289 -26.17 -36.98 -13.31
N LYS A 290 -26.30 -36.19 -14.39
CA LYS A 290 -27.53 -36.09 -15.19
C LYS A 290 -27.38 -36.96 -16.44
N ASN A 291 -28.40 -37.75 -16.74
CA ASN A 291 -28.46 -38.52 -17.99
C ASN A 291 -28.99 -37.66 -19.16
N SER A 292 -29.11 -38.26 -20.35
CA SER A 292 -29.59 -37.59 -21.57
C SER A 292 -31.04 -37.08 -21.50
N VAL A 293 -31.82 -37.49 -20.50
CA VAL A 293 -33.19 -37.02 -20.25
C VAL A 293 -33.27 -36.14 -18.99
N ASN A 294 -32.15 -35.59 -18.52
CA ASN A 294 -32.02 -34.73 -17.35
C ASN A 294 -32.39 -35.38 -15.99
N ALA A 295 -32.55 -36.70 -15.93
CA ALA A 295 -32.75 -37.38 -14.65
C ALA A 295 -31.43 -37.48 -13.89
N ILE A 296 -31.48 -37.16 -12.59
CA ILE A 296 -30.34 -37.22 -11.68
C ILE A 296 -30.20 -38.66 -11.16
N TYR A 297 -28.98 -39.21 -11.22
CA TYR A 297 -28.69 -40.54 -10.69
C TYR A 297 -27.34 -40.56 -9.97
N GLN A 298 -27.20 -41.45 -9.00
CA GLN A 298 -25.95 -41.67 -8.28
C GLN A 298 -24.94 -42.34 -9.21
N SER A 299 -23.78 -41.72 -9.39
CA SER A 299 -22.69 -42.27 -10.18
C SER A 299 -21.84 -43.27 -9.38
N GLN A 300 -20.90 -43.93 -10.05
CA GLN A 300 -19.88 -44.76 -9.42
C GLN A 300 -18.67 -43.94 -8.94
N LEU A 301 -18.65 -42.63 -9.19
CA LEU A 301 -17.58 -41.73 -8.77
C LEU A 301 -17.84 -41.26 -7.34
N THR A 302 -16.77 -41.18 -6.55
CA THR A 302 -16.79 -40.65 -5.19
C THR A 302 -15.72 -39.57 -5.03
N THR A 303 -15.88 -38.71 -4.03
CA THR A 303 -14.84 -37.74 -3.66
C THR A 303 -13.61 -38.46 -3.14
N HIS A 304 -12.41 -38.07 -3.59
CA HIS A 304 -11.16 -38.74 -3.17
C HIS A 304 -10.62 -38.25 -1.82
N GLN A 305 -10.95 -37.02 -1.43
CA GLN A 305 -10.49 -36.37 -0.20
C GLN A 305 -11.59 -35.46 0.35
N ASP A 306 -11.41 -35.03 1.59
CA ASP A 306 -12.20 -33.96 2.19
C ASP A 306 -12.02 -32.67 1.37
N GLY A 307 -13.11 -31.92 1.20
CA GLY A 307 -13.08 -30.68 0.45
C GLY A 307 -14.12 -29.68 0.91
N ILE A 308 -13.89 -28.44 0.46
CA ILE A 308 -14.82 -27.32 0.58
C ILE A 308 -15.10 -26.78 -0.81
N PHE A 309 -16.35 -26.40 -1.08
CA PHE A 309 -16.71 -25.73 -2.32
C PHE A 309 -17.63 -24.53 -2.04
N PRO A 310 -17.49 -23.43 -2.79
CA PRO A 310 -18.36 -22.28 -2.62
C PRO A 310 -19.78 -22.65 -3.06
N LEU A 311 -20.80 -22.37 -2.24
CA LEU A 311 -22.21 -22.51 -2.63
C LEU A 311 -22.69 -21.25 -3.36
N ASN A 312 -22.13 -20.10 -3.00
CA ASN A 312 -22.51 -18.82 -3.60
C ASN A 312 -22.00 -18.70 -5.03
N GLY A 313 -22.89 -18.46 -6.00
CA GLY A 313 -22.56 -18.38 -7.43
C GLY A 313 -22.39 -19.74 -8.13
N SER A 314 -22.46 -20.85 -7.39
CA SER A 314 -22.40 -22.20 -7.97
C SER A 314 -23.75 -22.59 -8.59
N GLN A 315 -23.69 -23.17 -9.78
CA GLN A 315 -24.89 -23.75 -10.40
C GLN A 315 -25.40 -24.90 -9.53
N HIS A 316 -26.71 -24.98 -9.38
CA HIS A 316 -27.37 -26.05 -8.64
C HIS A 316 -28.67 -26.46 -9.34
N THR A 317 -29.19 -27.62 -8.95
CA THR A 317 -30.49 -28.13 -9.41
C THR A 317 -31.24 -28.66 -8.20
N GLU A 318 -32.52 -28.37 -8.12
CA GLU A 318 -33.40 -28.94 -7.09
C GLU A 318 -34.24 -30.06 -7.70
N ASP A 319 -34.28 -31.21 -7.05
CA ASP A 319 -35.13 -32.35 -7.40
C ASP A 319 -35.60 -33.04 -6.11
N ASN A 320 -36.91 -33.27 -5.96
CA ASN A 320 -37.53 -33.89 -4.78
C ASN A 320 -37.05 -33.35 -3.42
N GLN A 321 -36.99 -32.02 -3.27
CA GLN A 321 -36.49 -31.32 -2.05
C GLN A 321 -35.00 -31.55 -1.74
N VAL A 322 -34.24 -32.15 -2.67
CA VAL A 322 -32.79 -32.29 -2.60
C VAL A 322 -32.15 -31.27 -3.54
N THR A 323 -31.19 -30.50 -3.03
CA THR A 323 -30.40 -29.56 -3.82
C THR A 323 -29.08 -30.22 -4.23
N TYR A 324 -28.83 -30.29 -5.53
CA TYR A 324 -27.61 -30.82 -6.13
C TYR A 324 -26.75 -29.66 -6.62
N TRP A 325 -25.59 -29.45 -6.00
CA TRP A 325 -24.63 -28.45 -6.45
C TRP A 325 -23.66 -29.03 -7.47
N GLN A 326 -23.39 -28.26 -8.52
CA GLN A 326 -22.43 -28.66 -9.55
C GLN A 326 -21.01 -28.59 -8.96
N ALA A 327 -20.35 -29.73 -8.83
CA ALA A 327 -18.92 -29.76 -8.56
C ALA A 327 -18.22 -29.08 -9.73
N GLY A 328 -17.52 -27.97 -9.47
CA GLY A 328 -16.67 -27.32 -10.46
C GLY A 328 -15.69 -28.34 -11.04
N ALA A 329 -15.38 -28.23 -12.33
CA ALA A 329 -14.49 -29.18 -13.01
C ALA A 329 -13.18 -29.31 -12.24
N SER A 330 -13.00 -30.41 -11.49
CA SER A 330 -11.68 -30.79 -11.02
C SER A 330 -10.90 -31.12 -12.28
N ARG A 331 -9.90 -30.30 -12.60
CA ARG A 331 -8.83 -30.72 -13.51
C ARG A 331 -8.11 -31.87 -12.80
N GLY A 332 -8.60 -33.08 -13.05
CA GLY A 332 -7.85 -34.31 -12.81
C GLY A 332 -6.73 -34.44 -13.82
#